data_AF-A0A0B3ZAB8-F1
#
_entry.id   AF-A0A0B3ZAB8-F1
#
_cell.length_a   1.000
_cell.length_b   1.000
_cell.length_c   1.000
_cell.angle_alpha   90.00
_cell.angle_beta   90.00
_cell.angle_gamma   90.00
#
_symmetry.space_group_name_H-M   'P 1'
#
loop_
_entity.id
_entity.type
_entity.pdbx_description
1 polymer ?
#
loop_
_entity_poly.entity_id
_entity_poly.type
_entity_poly.pdbx_seq_one_letter_code
_entity_poly.pdbx_strand_id
1 'polypeptide(L)' 'MIKVLKWIMVSGVLLFILGHYIISYSGLPEKIGVKGIYLGAFCMAIGLAMSLPTKMYLTFLFVTRENRLRTHTNKKH' A
#
# COMPACT_ATOMS: atom_id res chain seq x y z
N MET A 1 -8.74 -13.84 2.29
CA MET A 1 -7.56 -13.20 2.91
C MET A 1 -6.86 -12.20 1.98
N ILE A 2 -6.59 -12.54 0.72
CA ILE A 2 -6.00 -11.64 -0.32
C ILE A 2 -6.68 -10.26 -0.45
N LYS A 3 -8.01 -10.21 -0.29
CA LYS A 3 -8.78 -8.97 -0.42
C LYS A 3 -8.41 -7.94 0.67
N VAL A 4 -8.12 -8.39 1.90
CA VAL A 4 -7.78 -7.52 3.04
C VAL A 4 -6.49 -6.76 2.77
N LEU A 5 -5.51 -7.41 2.13
CA LEU A 5 -4.24 -6.77 1.78
C LEU A 5 -4.41 -5.70 0.68
N LYS A 6 -5.27 -5.98 -0.32
CA LYS A 6 -5.63 -5.00 -1.34
C LYS A 6 -6.39 -3.81 -0.75
N TRP A 7 -7.25 -4.04 0.24
CA TRP A 7 -7.94 -3.00 0.99
C TRP A 7 -6.97 -2.14 1.82
N ILE A 8 -5.98 -2.73 2.46
CA ILE A 8 -4.92 -2.01 3.19
C ILE A 8 -4.10 -1.11 2.28
N MET A 9 -3.77 -1.59 1.07
CA MET A 9 -3.04 -0.78 0.09
C MET A 9 -3.85 0.44 -0.35
N VAL A 10 -5.13 0.24 -0.64
CA VAL A 10 -6.04 1.32 -1.05
C VAL A 10 -6.33 2.25 0.12
N SER A 11 -6.55 1.74 1.33
CA SER A 11 -6.83 2.55 2.50
C SER A 11 -5.64 3.41 2.90
N GLY A 12 -4.39 2.94 2.77
CA GLY A 12 -3.21 3.76 3.02
C GLY A 12 -3.12 4.99 2.11
N VAL A 13 -3.45 4.84 0.83
CA VAL A 13 -3.48 5.95 -0.14
C VAL A 13 -4.69 6.87 0.11
N LEU A 14 -5.85 6.29 0.42
CA LEU A 14 -7.07 7.05 0.70
C LEU A 14 -6.93 7.88 1.98
N LEU A 15 -6.37 7.29 3.06
CA LEU A 15 -6.08 8.00 4.31
C LEU A 15 -5.00 9.06 4.12
N PHE A 16 -4.03 8.84 3.22
CA PHE A 16 -3.04 9.87 2.91
C PHE A 16 -3.67 11.11 2.24
N ILE A 17 -4.49 10.88 1.22
CA ILE A 17 -5.20 11.96 0.53
C ILE A 17 -6.15 12.66 1.50
N LEU A 18 -6.90 11.91 2.33
CA LEU A 18 -7.76 12.46 3.36
C LEU A 18 -7.00 13.30 4.39
N GLY A 19 -5.83 12.85 4.85
CA GLY A 19 -4.99 13.59 5.79
C GLY A 19 -4.46 14.89 5.20
N HIS A 20 -3.98 14.85 3.95
CA HIS A 20 -3.55 16.04 3.22
C HIS A 20 -4.73 17.00 2.96
N TYR A 21 -5.91 16.47 2.65
CA TYR A 21 -7.12 17.25 2.39
C TYR A 21 -7.63 17.92 3.67
N ILE A 22 -7.65 17.20 4.81
CA ILE A 22 -7.98 17.79 6.11
C ILE A 22 -6.98 18.90 6.47
N ILE A 23 -5.67 18.67 6.32
CA ILE A 23 -4.64 19.69 6.64
C ILE A 23 -4.75 20.91 5.72
N SER A 24 -5.00 20.68 4.43
CA SER A 24 -5.11 21.74 3.43
C SER A 24 -6.40 22.55 3.58
N TYR A 25 -7.50 21.89 3.99
CA TYR A 25 -8.81 22.51 4.14
C TYR A 25 -9.02 23.14 5.54
N SER A 26 -8.30 22.66 6.56
CA SER A 26 -8.35 23.23 7.91
C SER A 26 -7.60 24.56 8.06
N GLY A 27 -7.06 25.15 6.98
CA GLY A 27 -6.84 26.59 6.91
C GLY A 27 -6.06 27.18 8.08
N LEU A 28 -4.94 26.56 8.48
CA LEU A 28 -4.02 27.15 9.46
C LEU A 28 -2.67 27.51 8.80
N PRO A 29 -2.65 28.41 7.80
CA PRO A 29 -1.42 28.85 7.14
C PRO A 29 -0.44 29.60 8.07
N GLU A 30 -0.77 29.81 9.34
CA GLU A 30 0.11 30.52 10.28
C GLU A 30 0.81 29.60 11.33
N LYS A 31 0.33 28.37 11.57
CA LYS A 31 0.76 27.58 12.75
C LYS A 31 1.55 26.30 12.46
N ILE A 32 1.59 25.80 11.23
CA ILE A 32 1.98 24.41 10.94
C ILE A 32 3.19 24.22 10.02
N GLY A 33 3.99 25.25 9.74
CA GLY A 33 5.19 25.21 8.87
C GLY A 33 5.87 23.83 8.69
N VAL A 34 6.51 23.30 9.75
CA VAL A 34 7.24 22.01 9.72
C VAL A 34 6.35 20.75 9.66
N LYS A 35 5.08 20.85 10.05
CA LYS A 35 4.16 19.70 10.10
C LYS A 35 3.74 19.22 8.71
N GLY A 36 3.63 20.11 7.73
CA GLY A 36 3.36 19.73 6.34
C GLY A 36 4.47 18.89 5.73
N ILE A 37 5.73 19.26 6.01
CA ILE A 37 6.93 18.54 5.57
C ILE A 37 6.95 17.14 6.21
N TYR A 38 6.67 17.05 7.51
CA TYR A 38 6.62 15.78 8.23
C TYR A 38 5.53 14.85 7.68
N LEU A 39 4.35 15.38 7.32
CA LEU A 39 3.25 14.61 6.75
C LEU A 39 3.60 14.05 5.36
N GLY A 40 4.25 14.87 4.52
CA GLY A 40 4.74 14.45 3.20
C GLY A 40 5.81 13.36 3.30
N ALA A 41 6.82 13.56 4.17
CA ALA A 41 7.87 12.59 4.40
C ALA A 41 7.34 11.26 4.97
N PHE A 42 6.43 11.33 5.94
CA PHE A 42 5.83 10.15 6.55
C PHE A 42 4.98 9.35 5.57
N CYS A 43 4.29 10.02 4.64
CA CYS A 43 3.59 9.33 3.57
C CYS A 43 4.51 8.60 2.61
N MET A 44 5.56 9.28 2.12
CA MET A 44 6.52 8.63 1.22
C MET A 44 7.15 7.41 1.91
N ALA A 45 7.47 7.53 3.20
CA ALA A 45 7.95 6.42 4.03
C ALA A 45 6.92 5.30 4.17
N ILE A 46 5.64 5.60 4.40
CA ILE A 46 4.57 4.59 4.46
C ILE A 46 4.38 3.89 3.11
N GLY A 47 4.38 4.64 2.00
CA GLY A 47 4.25 4.05 0.66
C GLY A 47 5.40 3.10 0.32
N LEU A 48 6.62 3.45 0.74
CA LEU A 48 7.80 2.61 0.59
C LEU A 48 7.79 1.42 1.55
N ALA A 49 7.44 1.63 2.83
CA ALA A 49 7.33 0.58 3.83
C ALA A 49 6.25 -0.45 3.46
N MET A 50 5.12 0.00 2.89
CA MET A 50 4.04 -0.87 2.41
C MET A 50 4.40 -1.56 1.08
N SER A 51 5.39 -1.06 0.33
CA SER A 51 5.91 -1.74 -0.86
C SER A 51 6.69 -3.02 -0.54
N LEU A 52 7.35 -3.12 0.62
CA LEU A 52 8.05 -4.34 1.06
C LEU A 52 7.13 -5.56 1.24
N PRO A 53 6.03 -5.49 2.02
CA PRO A 53 5.08 -6.59 2.14
C PRO A 53 4.29 -6.81 0.83
N THR A 54 4.06 -5.75 0.04
CA THR A 54 3.46 -5.87 -1.31
C THR A 54 4.36 -6.67 -2.27
N LYS A 55 5.67 -6.46 -2.20
CA LYS A 55 6.67 -7.21 -2.99
C LYS A 55 6.77 -8.68 -2.55
N MET A 56 6.83 -8.95 -1.26
CA MET A 56 6.85 -10.33 -0.72
C MET A 56 5.55 -11.08 -1.05
N TYR A 57 4.42 -10.37 -1.03
CA TYR A 57 3.12 -10.93 -1.40
C TYR A 57 3.04 -11.32 -2.88
N LEU A 58 3.62 -10.51 -3.78
CA LEU A 58 3.63 -10.81 -5.20
C LEU A 58 4.45 -12.07 -5.50
N THR A 59 5.59 -12.24 -4.84
CA THR A 59 6.40 -13.48 -4.93
C THR A 59 5.60 -14.70 -4.47
N PHE A 60 4.96 -14.62 -3.30
CA PHE A 60 4.15 -15.73 -2.78
C PHE A 60 2.96 -16.07 -3.70
N LEU A 61 2.29 -15.04 -4.25
CA LEU A 61 1.22 -15.21 -5.21
C LEU A 61 1.73 -15.84 -6.51
N PHE A 62 2.91 -15.43 -7.00
CA PHE A 62 3.53 -15.98 -8.20
C PHE A 62 3.87 -17.46 -8.02
N VAL A 63 4.53 -17.82 -6.91
CA VAL A 63 4.81 -19.21 -6.51
C VAL A 63 3.53 -20.05 -6.41
N THR A 64 2.47 -19.49 -5.81
CA THR A 64 1.18 -20.19 -5.69
C THR A 64 0.52 -20.43 -7.07
N ARG A 65 0.65 -19.48 -8.00
CA ARG A 65 0.13 -19.61 -9.37
C ARG A 65 0.93 -20.64 -10.16
N GLU A 66 2.25 -20.64 -10.02
CA GLU A 66 3.14 -21.62 -10.66
C GLU A 66 2.82 -23.04 -10.18
N ASN A 67 2.66 -23.25 -8.88
CA ASN A 67 2.28 -24.56 -8.32
C ASN A 67 0.93 -25.04 -8.86
N ARG A 68 -0.07 -24.16 -8.95
CA ARG A 68 -1.38 -24.52 -9.51
C ARG A 68 -1.27 -24.92 -10.99
N LEU A 69 -0.52 -24.19 -11.80
CA LEU A 69 -0.29 -24.53 -13.21
C LEU A 69 0.44 -25.87 -13.38
N ARG A 70 1.46 -26.13 -12.55
CA ARG A 70 2.20 -27.40 -12.53
C ARG A 70 1.33 -28.59 -12.16
N THR A 71 0.41 -28.47 -11.20
CA THR A 71 -0.51 -29.55 -10.85
C THR A 71 -1.47 -29.90 -12.00
N HIS A 72 -1.88 -28.92 -12.81
CA HIS A 72 -2.73 -29.19 -13.98
C HIS A 72 -1.97 -29.82 -15.15
N THR A 73 -0.66 -29.57 -15.30
CA THR A 73 0.14 -30.21 -16.36
C THR A 73 0.49 -31.67 -16.04
N ASN A 74 0.68 -32.02 -14.76
CA ASN A 74 1.03 -33.39 -14.36
C ASN A 74 -0.14 -34.38 -14.45
N LYS A 75 -1.39 -33.88 -14.47
CA LYS A 75 -2.61 -34.71 -14.59
C LYS A 75 -2.99 -35.04 -16.04
N LYS A 76 -2.20 -34.59 -17.02
CA LYS A 76 -2.42 -34.74 -18.47
C LYS A 76 -1.46 -35.73 -19.15
N HIS A 77 -0.59 -36.40 -18.39
CA HIS A 77 0.30 -37.45 -18.88
C HIS A 77 -0.02 -38.77 -18.16
#